data_AF-A0A960PY85-F1
#
_entry.id   AF-A0A960PY85-F1
#
_cell.length_a   1.000
_cell.length_b   1.000
_cell.length_c   1.000
_cell.angle_alpha   90.00
_cell.angle_beta   90.00
_cell.angle_gamma   90.00
#
_symmetry.space_group_name_H-M   'P 1'
#
loop_
_entity.id
_entity.type
_entity.pdbx_description
1 polymer ?
#
loop_
_entity_poly.entity_id
_entity_poly.type
_entity_poly.pdbx_seq_one_letter_code
_entity_poly.pdbx_strand_id
1 'polypeptide(L)'
;MGHGEPTSIRHFVAVHSAKGGVGKSTVTANLAAALHQRGYRVAVLDADIHGPSMGLMFGDDARPERGPNEDYVFPREKHGIRFLSMANLVNEKTPIIWRGAMVHNMIGQLLNGVLWGEIDVMLVDLPPGTGDAQLSLAQAVPLAGVVVVTTPQELSLVDTVRGFNAFRQVQVPLLGIVENMAGFLCDCGHVTPVFGESSVEILAEEFEIPMLGRIPLESEVCLDSDAGVPAILAHPDSAAAKSIGLVADALIQKLEQTGAAGAFQLVWRDMDWNERVDHPPETEEVSGDLRAVWQVSNDELGLLWQDGQADVLGVRSIRLACPCAVCVDEWTGAAKLDPESVPMSLKIKHLNTVGRYALAIEFSDGHATGIYHYHRLRRLAVGEAGSES
;
A
#
# COMPACT_ATOMS: atom_id res chain seq x y z
N MET A 1 -22.40 -15.12 16.32
CA MET A 1 -22.51 -14.59 14.95
C MET A 1 -21.42 -13.53 14.85
N GLY A 2 -20.34 -13.85 14.14
CA GLY A 2 -19.04 -13.19 14.30
C GLY A 2 -19.04 -11.76 13.79
N HIS A 3 -18.54 -10.85 14.62
CA HIS A 3 -17.94 -9.60 14.14
C HIS A 3 -16.86 -9.98 13.12
N GLY A 4 -16.85 -9.35 11.94
CA GLY A 4 -15.84 -9.63 10.91
C GLY A 4 -14.45 -9.53 11.53
N GLU A 5 -13.61 -10.54 11.29
CA GLU A 5 -12.23 -10.55 11.80
C GLU A 5 -11.50 -9.29 11.35
N PRO A 6 -10.65 -8.69 12.21
CA PRO A 6 -9.93 -7.47 11.86
C PRO A 6 -9.05 -7.70 10.63
N THR A 7 -9.16 -6.80 9.65
CA THR A 7 -8.25 -6.78 8.50
C THR A 7 -6.81 -6.59 9.01
N SER A 8 -5.91 -7.48 8.60
CA SER A 8 -4.49 -7.38 8.94
C SER A 8 -3.66 -7.69 7.70
N ILE A 9 -2.79 -6.76 7.30
CA ILE A 9 -1.95 -6.88 6.11
C ILE A 9 -0.50 -6.73 6.55
N ARG A 10 0.31 -7.79 6.34
CA ARG A 10 1.70 -7.83 6.81
C ARG A 10 2.67 -7.04 5.91
N HIS A 11 2.51 -7.14 4.59
CA HIS A 11 3.35 -6.44 3.62
C HIS A 11 2.52 -5.82 2.50
N PHE A 12 2.69 -4.52 2.26
CA PHE A 12 2.19 -3.86 1.05
C PHE A 12 3.32 -3.73 0.04
N VAL A 13 3.15 -4.27 -1.16
CA VAL A 13 4.14 -4.20 -2.23
C VAL A 13 3.52 -3.46 -3.40
N ALA A 14 4.06 -2.28 -3.71
CA ALA A 14 3.64 -1.56 -4.90
C ALA A 14 4.24 -2.19 -6.15
N VAL A 15 3.44 -2.32 -7.20
CA VAL A 15 3.90 -2.71 -8.53
C VAL A 15 3.76 -1.51 -9.46
N HIS A 16 4.88 -1.07 -10.02
CA HIS A 16 4.99 0.18 -10.76
C HIS A 16 5.56 -0.01 -12.17
N SER A 17 5.19 0.86 -13.11
CA SER A 17 5.85 1.00 -14.41
C SER A 17 5.92 2.46 -14.86
N ALA A 18 6.97 2.78 -15.62
CA ALA A 18 7.18 4.14 -16.12
C ALA A 18 6.17 4.51 -17.22
N LYS A 19 5.75 3.54 -18.05
CA LYS A 19 4.75 3.71 -19.11
C LYS A 19 3.69 2.62 -19.07
N GLY A 20 2.59 2.87 -19.78
CA GLY A 20 1.56 1.86 -20.05
C GLY A 20 2.03 0.85 -21.10
N GLY A 21 1.48 -0.36 -21.06
CA GLY A 21 1.75 -1.40 -22.07
C GLY A 21 2.94 -2.33 -21.77
N VAL A 22 3.64 -2.15 -20.64
CA VAL A 22 4.78 -3.00 -20.23
C VAL A 22 4.36 -4.36 -19.66
N GLY A 23 3.06 -4.59 -19.49
CA GLY A 23 2.51 -5.78 -18.85
C GLY A 23 2.51 -5.76 -17.31
N LYS A 24 2.58 -4.57 -16.69
CA LYS A 24 2.53 -4.38 -15.22
C LYS A 24 1.42 -5.19 -14.55
N SER A 25 0.17 -5.00 -14.97
CA SER A 25 -0.99 -5.70 -14.40
C SER A 25 -0.94 -7.22 -14.62
N THR A 26 -0.48 -7.67 -15.80
CA THR A 26 -0.25 -9.08 -16.09
C THR A 26 0.80 -9.68 -15.15
N VAL A 27 1.90 -8.97 -14.91
CA VAL A 27 2.93 -9.37 -13.95
C VAL A 27 2.36 -9.39 -12.54
N THR A 28 1.58 -8.38 -12.13
CA THR A 28 0.94 -8.33 -10.80
C THR A 28 0.04 -9.54 -10.55
N ALA A 29 -0.85 -9.87 -11.49
CA ALA A 29 -1.77 -11.00 -11.35
C ALA A 29 -1.04 -12.35 -11.26
N ASN A 30 -0.03 -12.54 -12.11
CA ASN A 30 0.79 -13.75 -12.10
C ASN A 30 1.68 -13.87 -10.86
N LEU A 31 2.25 -12.76 -10.41
CA LEU A 31 3.04 -12.70 -9.17
C LEU A 31 2.15 -13.01 -7.96
N ALA A 32 0.92 -12.51 -7.92
CA ALA A 32 -0.03 -12.85 -6.86
C ALA A 32 -0.31 -14.35 -6.81
N ALA A 33 -0.56 -14.97 -7.96
CA ALA A 33 -0.76 -16.41 -8.06
C ALA A 33 0.48 -17.22 -7.65
N ALA A 34 1.68 -16.75 -8.02
CA ALA A 34 2.94 -17.37 -7.64
C ALA A 34 3.21 -17.32 -6.13
N LEU A 35 2.89 -16.20 -5.48
CA LEU A 35 2.96 -16.04 -4.02
C LEU A 35 1.93 -16.95 -3.32
N HIS A 36 0.70 -17.03 -3.85
CA HIS A 36 -0.33 -17.90 -3.31
C HIS A 36 0.06 -19.39 -3.39
N GLN A 37 0.63 -19.84 -4.51
CA GLN A 37 1.17 -21.20 -4.65
C GLN A 37 2.26 -21.54 -3.62
N ARG A 38 2.95 -20.52 -3.07
CA ARG A 38 3.96 -20.65 -2.01
C ARG A 38 3.36 -20.59 -0.59
N GLY A 39 2.04 -20.56 -0.48
CA GLY A 39 1.31 -20.60 0.80
C GLY A 39 1.05 -19.24 1.43
N TYR A 40 1.33 -18.13 0.73
CA TYR A 40 1.00 -16.80 1.23
C TYR A 40 -0.49 -16.51 1.04
N ARG A 41 -1.09 -15.79 1.99
CA ARG A 41 -2.39 -15.16 1.82
C ARG A 41 -2.19 -13.86 1.05
N VAL A 42 -2.73 -13.80 -0.16
CA VAL A 42 -2.43 -12.72 -1.10
C VAL A 42 -3.67 -11.90 -1.40
N ALA A 43 -3.48 -10.58 -1.42
CA ALA A 43 -4.47 -9.66 -1.95
C ALA A 43 -3.90 -8.82 -3.10
N VAL A 44 -4.76 -8.39 -4.02
CA VAL A 44 -4.41 -7.42 -5.07
C VAL A 44 -5.35 -6.22 -5.00
N LEU A 45 -4.77 -5.04 -4.85
CA LEU A 45 -5.48 -3.77 -4.98
C LEU A 45 -5.09 -3.12 -6.30
N ASP A 46 -6.03 -3.06 -7.24
CA ASP A 46 -5.81 -2.41 -8.53
C ASP A 46 -6.25 -0.95 -8.49
N ALA A 47 -5.25 -0.07 -8.52
CA ALA A 47 -5.41 1.38 -8.52
C ALA A 47 -5.29 2.00 -9.93
N ASP A 48 -5.16 1.18 -10.98
CA ASP A 48 -5.03 1.62 -12.36
C ASP A 48 -6.38 1.56 -13.08
N ILE A 49 -7.07 2.70 -13.14
CA ILE A 49 -8.41 2.80 -13.72
C ILE A 49 -8.40 2.80 -15.25
N HIS A 50 -7.26 3.12 -15.84
CA HIS A 50 -7.12 3.22 -17.29
C HIS A 50 -6.56 1.93 -17.90
N GLY A 51 -5.95 1.07 -17.07
CA GLY A 51 -5.44 -0.25 -17.46
C GLY A 51 -6.52 -1.34 -17.52
N PRO A 52 -6.16 -2.53 -18.04
CA PRO A 52 -7.01 -3.70 -17.92
C PRO A 52 -7.21 -4.05 -16.44
N SER A 53 -8.46 -4.19 -16.01
CA SER A 53 -8.78 -4.41 -14.61
C SER A 53 -8.26 -5.76 -14.10
N MET A 54 -7.95 -5.85 -12.82
CA MET A 54 -7.70 -7.17 -12.19
C MET A 54 -8.89 -8.11 -12.30
N GLY A 55 -10.10 -7.57 -12.46
CA GLY A 55 -11.28 -8.38 -12.76
C GLY A 55 -11.17 -9.12 -14.09
N LEU A 56 -10.62 -8.50 -15.13
CA LEU A 56 -10.29 -9.20 -16.37
C LEU A 56 -9.22 -10.27 -16.14
N MET A 57 -8.12 -9.91 -15.46
CA MET A 57 -6.98 -10.81 -15.22
C MET A 57 -7.33 -12.07 -14.41
N PHE A 58 -8.34 -11.99 -13.54
CA PHE A 58 -8.83 -13.12 -12.75
C PHE A 58 -10.17 -13.71 -13.26
N GLY A 59 -10.75 -13.16 -14.33
CA GLY A 59 -12.00 -13.66 -14.89
C GLY A 59 -13.20 -13.49 -13.94
N ASP A 60 -13.26 -12.35 -13.24
CA ASP A 60 -14.38 -11.92 -12.41
C ASP A 60 -14.44 -10.38 -12.34
N ASP A 61 -15.32 -9.78 -13.14
CA ASP A 61 -15.55 -8.34 -13.24
C ASP A 61 -16.78 -7.87 -12.44
N ALA A 62 -17.35 -8.74 -11.61
CA ALA A 62 -18.52 -8.39 -10.84
C ALA A 62 -18.19 -7.32 -9.78
N ARG A 63 -19.19 -6.50 -9.47
CA ARG A 63 -19.06 -5.53 -8.36
C ARG A 63 -18.88 -6.29 -7.03
N PRO A 64 -18.06 -5.75 -6.12
CA PRO A 64 -17.91 -6.36 -4.81
C PRO A 64 -19.22 -6.28 -4.03
N GLU A 65 -19.48 -7.30 -3.21
CA GLU A 65 -20.68 -7.37 -2.39
C GLU A 65 -20.53 -6.46 -1.18
N ARG A 66 -21.62 -5.77 -0.81
CA ARG A 66 -21.67 -4.98 0.42
C ARG A 66 -22.04 -5.87 1.59
N GLY A 67 -21.48 -5.56 2.76
CA GLY A 67 -21.86 -6.19 4.01
C GLY A 67 -23.34 -5.94 4.36
N PRO A 68 -23.92 -6.72 5.29
CA PRO A 68 -25.34 -6.64 5.65
C PRO A 68 -25.84 -5.26 6.09
N ASN A 69 -24.94 -4.43 6.64
CA ASN A 69 -25.23 -3.06 7.07
C ASN A 69 -24.70 -1.99 6.10
N GLU A 70 -24.14 -2.39 4.95
CA GLU A 70 -23.43 -1.54 3.99
C GLU A 70 -22.21 -0.76 4.51
N ASP A 71 -21.79 -0.98 5.76
CA ASP A 71 -20.65 -0.31 6.40
C ASP A 71 -19.28 -0.72 5.81
N TYR A 72 -19.22 -1.88 5.15
CA TYR A 72 -18.00 -2.42 4.57
C TYR A 72 -18.30 -3.24 3.31
N VAL A 73 -17.25 -3.54 2.57
CA VAL A 73 -17.28 -4.25 1.28
C VAL A 73 -16.47 -5.54 1.40
N PHE A 74 -16.95 -6.63 0.80
CA PHE A 74 -16.16 -7.85 0.66
C PHE A 74 -15.31 -7.77 -0.61
N PRO A 75 -14.00 -8.06 -0.55
CA PRO A 75 -13.20 -8.16 -1.76
C PRO A 75 -13.71 -9.33 -2.61
N ARG A 76 -13.45 -9.27 -3.93
CA ARG A 76 -13.66 -10.43 -4.80
C ARG A 76 -12.60 -11.48 -4.46
N GLU A 77 -12.89 -12.75 -4.70
CA GLU A 77 -11.92 -13.82 -4.48
C GLU A 77 -11.96 -14.80 -5.66
N LYS A 78 -10.79 -15.06 -6.24
CA LYS A 78 -10.61 -16.04 -7.31
C LYS A 78 -9.23 -16.65 -7.21
N HIS A 79 -9.11 -17.95 -7.52
CA HIS A 79 -7.83 -18.67 -7.49
C HIS A 79 -7.12 -18.59 -6.11
N GLY A 80 -7.89 -18.42 -5.03
CA GLY A 80 -7.37 -18.22 -3.67
C GLY A 80 -6.76 -16.84 -3.39
N ILE A 81 -6.94 -15.88 -4.32
CA ILE A 81 -6.42 -14.52 -4.24
C ILE A 81 -7.60 -13.57 -4.06
N ARG A 82 -7.53 -12.72 -3.03
CA ARG A 82 -8.51 -11.64 -2.85
C ARG A 82 -8.12 -10.47 -3.71
N PHE A 83 -9.08 -9.80 -4.34
CA PHE A 83 -8.78 -8.64 -5.14
C PHE A 83 -9.91 -7.62 -5.15
N LEU A 84 -9.52 -6.39 -5.44
CA LEU A 84 -10.44 -5.30 -5.70
C LEU A 84 -9.84 -4.43 -6.80
N SER A 85 -10.64 -4.14 -7.82
CA SER A 85 -10.24 -3.19 -8.86
C SER A 85 -11.10 -1.95 -8.82
N MET A 86 -10.42 -0.81 -8.94
CA MET A 86 -11.05 0.49 -9.07
C MET A 86 -12.00 0.57 -10.27
N ALA A 87 -11.73 -0.18 -11.35
CA ALA A 87 -12.60 -0.23 -12.52
C ALA A 87 -14.00 -0.79 -12.18
N ASN A 88 -14.11 -1.71 -11.21
CA ASN A 88 -15.42 -2.26 -10.80
C ASN A 88 -16.22 -1.31 -9.90
N LEU A 89 -15.56 -0.32 -9.29
CA LEU A 89 -16.17 0.66 -8.38
C LEU A 89 -16.66 1.92 -9.09
N VAL A 90 -16.06 2.25 -10.23
CA VAL A 90 -16.38 3.46 -11.00
C VAL A 90 -17.43 3.15 -12.07
N ASN A 91 -18.38 4.07 -12.29
CA ASN A 91 -19.30 3.97 -13.44
C ASN A 91 -18.57 4.43 -14.72
N GLU A 92 -18.52 3.57 -15.74
CA GLU A 92 -17.83 3.78 -17.03
C GLU A 92 -18.20 5.07 -17.80
N LYS A 93 -19.29 5.74 -17.44
CA LYS A 93 -19.85 6.87 -18.20
C LYS A 93 -19.23 8.23 -17.87
N THR A 94 -18.32 8.32 -16.90
CA THR A 94 -17.78 9.61 -16.47
C THR A 94 -16.25 9.56 -16.39
N PRO A 95 -15.53 10.31 -17.24
CA PRO A 95 -14.09 10.45 -17.10
C PRO A 95 -13.77 11.09 -15.75
N ILE A 96 -13.14 10.32 -14.85
CA ILE A 96 -12.69 10.81 -13.55
C ILE A 96 -11.26 11.30 -13.70
N ILE A 97 -11.04 12.60 -13.46
CA ILE A 97 -9.69 13.16 -13.36
C ILE A 97 -9.19 12.91 -11.93
N TRP A 98 -8.25 11.99 -11.79
CA TRP A 98 -7.65 11.65 -10.51
C TRP A 98 -6.68 12.74 -10.06
N ARG A 99 -7.10 13.53 -9.06
CA ARG A 99 -6.20 14.42 -8.32
C ARG A 99 -5.62 13.66 -7.12
N GLY A 100 -4.38 13.95 -6.75
CA GLY A 100 -3.66 13.22 -5.69
C GLY A 100 -4.44 13.03 -4.38
N ALA A 101 -5.12 14.08 -3.88
CA ALA A 101 -5.95 14.02 -2.68
C ALA A 101 -7.14 13.03 -2.80
N MET A 102 -7.73 12.89 -3.99
CA MET A 102 -8.81 11.94 -4.24
C MET A 102 -8.28 10.50 -4.24
N VAL A 103 -7.10 10.26 -4.83
CA VAL A 103 -6.43 8.95 -4.78
C VAL A 103 -6.16 8.56 -3.33
N HIS A 104 -5.58 9.47 -2.55
CA HIS A 104 -5.27 9.23 -1.15
C HIS A 104 -6.50 8.84 -0.33
N ASN A 105 -7.57 9.64 -0.41
CA ASN A 105 -8.82 9.38 0.31
C ASN A 105 -9.49 8.07 -0.13
N MET A 106 -9.50 7.80 -1.44
CA MET A 106 -10.08 6.55 -1.97
C MET A 106 -9.31 5.33 -1.49
N ILE A 107 -7.98 5.34 -1.59
CA ILE A 107 -7.14 4.22 -1.13
C ILE A 107 -7.33 3.99 0.37
N GLY A 108 -7.40 5.06 1.17
CA GLY A 108 -7.76 4.97 2.59
C GLY A 108 -9.12 4.30 2.81
N GLN A 109 -10.13 4.63 2.00
CA GLN A 109 -11.44 3.96 2.07
C GLN A 109 -11.38 2.49 1.67
N LEU A 110 -10.54 2.11 0.69
CA LEU A 110 -10.41 0.70 0.28
C LEU A 110 -9.62 -0.14 1.26
N LEU A 111 -8.67 0.46 1.98
CA LEU A 111 -7.93 -0.25 3.02
C LEU A 111 -8.77 -0.45 4.29
N ASN A 112 -9.56 0.54 4.67
CA ASN A 112 -10.35 0.51 5.92
C ASN A 112 -11.78 0.00 5.74
N GLY A 113 -12.40 0.25 4.58
CA GLY A 113 -13.80 -0.10 4.29
C GLY A 113 -13.98 -1.46 3.63
N VAL A 114 -12.90 -2.23 3.44
CA VAL A 114 -12.94 -3.56 2.83
C VAL A 114 -12.46 -4.59 3.86
N LEU A 115 -13.23 -5.68 3.97
CA LEU A 115 -12.90 -6.79 4.88
C LEU A 115 -11.92 -7.74 4.20
N TRP A 116 -10.66 -7.33 4.11
CA TRP A 116 -9.59 -8.13 3.49
C TRP A 116 -9.23 -9.37 4.29
N GLY A 117 -9.55 -9.43 5.59
CA GLY A 117 -9.12 -10.48 6.51
C GLY A 117 -7.61 -10.46 6.74
N GLU A 118 -7.03 -11.62 7.07
CA GLU A 118 -5.58 -11.75 7.24
C GLU A 118 -4.88 -11.97 5.88
N ILE A 119 -3.94 -11.09 5.55
CA ILE A 119 -3.16 -11.06 4.30
C ILE A 119 -1.68 -10.95 4.63
N ASP A 120 -0.86 -11.83 4.05
CA ASP A 120 0.59 -11.78 4.20
C ASP A 120 1.22 -10.78 3.23
N VAL A 121 0.72 -10.73 1.99
CA VAL A 121 1.21 -9.81 0.96
C VAL A 121 0.04 -9.21 0.18
N MET A 122 -0.09 -7.89 0.22
CA MET A 122 -0.98 -7.14 -0.67
C MET A 122 -0.16 -6.50 -1.78
N LEU A 123 -0.37 -6.93 -3.03
CA LEU A 123 0.18 -6.27 -4.20
C LEU A 123 -0.72 -5.08 -4.57
N VAL A 124 -0.13 -3.91 -4.81
CA VAL A 124 -0.86 -2.71 -5.22
C VAL A 124 -0.45 -2.34 -6.63
N ASP A 125 -1.34 -2.57 -7.60
CA ASP A 125 -1.10 -2.27 -9.01
C ASP A 125 -1.28 -0.78 -9.26
N LEU A 126 -0.16 -0.05 -9.38
CA LEU A 126 -0.19 1.41 -9.52
C LEU A 126 -0.54 1.82 -10.96
N PRO A 127 -1.19 2.97 -11.20
CA PRO A 127 -1.26 3.52 -12.55
C PRO A 127 0.15 3.76 -13.12
N PRO A 128 0.37 3.76 -14.45
CA PRO A 128 1.68 4.01 -15.05
C PRO A 128 2.08 5.49 -14.98
N GLY A 129 3.37 5.80 -15.17
CA GLY A 129 3.90 7.16 -15.25
C GLY A 129 4.84 7.52 -14.11
N THR A 130 5.05 8.82 -13.87
CA THR A 130 5.78 9.36 -12.70
C THR A 130 4.98 10.51 -12.05
N GLY A 131 3.65 10.42 -12.10
CA GLY A 131 2.74 11.51 -11.75
C GLY A 131 2.33 11.54 -10.28
N ASP A 132 1.74 12.65 -9.84
CA ASP A 132 1.34 12.91 -8.45
C ASP A 132 0.44 11.82 -7.84
N ALA A 133 -0.37 11.13 -8.66
CA ALA A 133 -1.25 10.05 -8.22
C ALA A 133 -0.48 8.86 -7.60
N GLN A 134 0.66 8.49 -8.19
CA GLN A 134 1.47 7.37 -7.71
C GLN A 134 2.18 7.72 -6.40
N LEU A 135 2.72 8.94 -6.31
CA LEU A 135 3.32 9.46 -5.09
C LEU A 135 2.29 9.58 -3.97
N SER A 136 1.10 10.08 -4.28
CA SER A 136 -0.02 10.17 -3.32
C SER A 136 -0.43 8.78 -2.80
N LEU A 137 -0.40 7.76 -3.66
CA LEU A 137 -0.69 6.38 -3.27
C LEU A 137 0.46 5.76 -2.45
N ALA A 138 1.71 5.98 -2.85
CA ALA A 138 2.88 5.56 -2.10
C ALA A 138 2.95 6.19 -0.71
N GLN A 139 2.42 7.40 -0.56
CA GLN A 139 2.24 8.08 0.72
C GLN A 139 1.01 7.57 1.48
N ALA A 140 -0.05 7.12 0.81
CA ALA A 140 -1.27 6.63 1.47
C ALA A 140 -1.11 5.26 2.14
N VAL A 141 -0.17 4.44 1.67
CA VAL A 141 -0.02 3.04 2.07
C VAL A 141 1.37 2.81 2.69
N PRO A 142 1.48 2.07 3.82
CA PRO A 142 2.78 1.65 4.38
C PRO A 142 3.46 0.62 3.47
N LEU A 143 4.04 1.06 2.35
CA LEU A 143 4.73 0.19 1.41
C LEU A 143 5.97 -0.44 2.04
N ALA A 144 6.01 -1.78 2.07
CA ALA A 144 7.22 -2.56 2.34
C ALA A 144 8.26 -2.34 1.24
N GLY A 145 7.81 -1.97 0.04
CA GLY A 145 8.64 -1.46 -1.04
C GLY A 145 7.96 -1.55 -2.39
N VAL A 146 8.73 -1.29 -3.45
CA VAL A 146 8.23 -1.21 -4.83
C VAL A 146 8.94 -2.23 -5.72
N VAL A 147 8.16 -2.99 -6.47
CA VAL A 147 8.61 -3.78 -7.62
C VAL A 147 8.37 -2.96 -8.88
N VAL A 148 9.41 -2.83 -9.70
CA VAL A 148 9.34 -2.08 -10.96
C VAL A 148 9.24 -3.07 -12.11
N VAL A 149 8.20 -2.94 -12.93
CA VAL A 149 8.03 -3.68 -14.17
C VAL A 149 8.42 -2.79 -15.34
N THR A 150 9.32 -3.30 -16.20
CA THR A 150 9.75 -2.60 -17.42
C THR A 150 9.94 -3.60 -18.56
N THR A 151 10.23 -3.12 -19.77
CA THR A 151 10.59 -3.96 -20.92
C THR A 151 11.92 -3.51 -21.51
N PRO A 152 12.62 -4.35 -22.30
CA PRO A 152 13.88 -3.96 -22.95
C PRO A 152 13.79 -2.66 -23.77
N GLN A 153 12.62 -2.40 -24.39
CA GLN A 153 12.38 -1.21 -25.23
C GLN A 153 12.19 0.08 -24.44
N GLU A 154 11.69 -0.04 -23.21
CA GLU A 154 11.12 1.08 -22.45
C GLU A 154 12.20 1.89 -21.72
N LEU A 155 13.42 1.36 -21.65
CA LEU A 155 14.58 1.93 -20.96
C LEU A 155 15.19 3.16 -21.64
N SER A 156 14.36 4.14 -21.99
CA SER A 156 14.84 5.52 -21.90
C SER A 156 15.13 5.80 -20.43
N LEU A 157 16.41 5.79 -20.04
CA LEU A 157 16.92 6.11 -18.70
C LEU A 157 16.07 7.18 -17.99
N VAL A 158 15.70 8.25 -18.70
CA VAL A 158 14.96 9.39 -18.15
C VAL A 158 13.67 9.04 -17.40
N ASP A 159 12.79 8.19 -17.95
CA ASP A 159 11.46 7.99 -17.36
C ASP A 159 11.50 7.02 -16.18
N THR A 160 12.23 5.90 -16.33
CA THR A 160 12.45 4.92 -15.27
C THR A 160 13.23 5.54 -14.11
N VAL A 161 14.26 6.34 -14.38
CA VAL A 161 15.04 7.06 -13.37
C VAL A 161 14.18 8.08 -12.61
N ARG A 162 13.29 8.80 -13.30
CA ARG A 162 12.34 9.69 -12.62
C ARG A 162 11.43 8.93 -11.66
N GLY A 163 10.91 7.77 -12.07
CA GLY A 163 10.12 6.90 -11.19
C GLY A 163 10.92 6.45 -9.97
N PHE A 164 12.15 5.99 -10.15
CA PHE A 164 13.02 5.56 -9.05
C PHE A 164 13.31 6.68 -8.06
N ASN A 165 13.63 7.87 -8.57
CA ASN A 165 13.87 9.03 -7.73
C ASN A 165 12.62 9.48 -6.98
N ALA A 166 11.44 9.36 -7.58
CA ALA A 166 10.17 9.68 -6.92
C ALA A 166 9.95 8.79 -5.68
N PHE A 167 10.15 7.47 -5.79
CA PHE A 167 10.04 6.57 -4.63
C PHE A 167 11.15 6.77 -3.60
N ARG A 168 12.38 7.07 -4.03
CA ARG A 168 13.47 7.42 -3.12
C ARG A 168 13.18 8.69 -2.32
N GLN A 169 12.55 9.70 -2.92
CA GLN A 169 12.15 10.94 -2.24
C GLN A 169 11.14 10.69 -1.11
N VAL A 170 10.24 9.73 -1.28
CA VAL A 170 9.29 9.32 -0.24
C VAL A 170 9.81 8.17 0.63
N GLN A 171 11.12 7.87 0.55
CA GLN A 171 11.82 6.85 1.35
C GLN A 171 11.24 5.44 1.23
N VAL A 172 10.63 5.11 0.09
CA VAL A 172 10.11 3.76 -0.18
C VAL A 172 11.22 2.92 -0.82
N PRO A 173 11.56 1.75 -0.26
CA PRO A 173 12.63 0.92 -0.80
C PRO A 173 12.22 0.29 -2.13
N LEU A 174 13.16 0.25 -3.08
CA LEU A 174 13.00 -0.46 -4.35
C LEU A 174 13.39 -1.93 -4.13
N LEU A 175 12.39 -2.82 -4.11
CA LEU A 175 12.58 -4.25 -3.84
C LEU A 175 13.23 -4.96 -5.02
N GLY A 176 13.01 -4.45 -6.23
CA GLY A 176 13.77 -4.83 -7.42
C GLY A 176 13.04 -4.59 -8.74
N ILE A 177 13.70 -4.95 -9.84
CA ILE A 177 13.20 -4.79 -11.20
C ILE A 177 12.82 -6.15 -11.78
N VAL A 178 11.66 -6.20 -12.42
CA VAL A 178 11.19 -7.29 -13.28
C VAL A 178 11.24 -6.80 -14.72
N GLU A 179 12.11 -7.41 -15.51
CA GLU A 179 12.14 -7.19 -16.96
C GLU A 179 11.12 -8.11 -17.62
N ASN A 180 9.99 -7.55 -18.05
CA ASN A 180 8.97 -8.27 -18.79
C ASN A 180 9.28 -8.26 -20.29
N MET A 181 8.76 -9.26 -21.00
CA MET A 181 8.97 -9.44 -22.44
C MET A 181 10.45 -9.47 -22.83
N ALA A 182 11.27 -10.13 -22.02
CA ALA A 182 12.74 -10.18 -22.12
C ALA A 182 13.25 -11.10 -23.24
N GLY A 183 12.68 -10.97 -24.44
CA GLY A 183 12.94 -11.82 -25.59
C GLY A 183 11.95 -12.98 -25.72
N PHE A 184 12.00 -13.66 -26.86
CA PHE A 184 11.13 -14.77 -27.23
C PHE A 184 11.90 -16.08 -27.13
N LEU A 185 11.38 -17.04 -26.38
CA LEU A 185 11.97 -18.38 -26.28
C LEU A 185 11.44 -19.26 -27.42
N CYS A 186 12.31 -19.68 -28.35
CA CYS A 186 11.94 -20.71 -29.32
C CYS A 186 11.83 -22.09 -28.64
N ASP A 187 11.13 -23.02 -29.28
CA ASP A 187 11.12 -24.45 -28.93
C ASP A 187 12.54 -25.07 -28.88
N CYS A 188 13.49 -24.44 -29.57
CA CYS A 188 14.90 -24.81 -29.56
C CYS A 188 15.67 -24.39 -28.31
N GLY A 189 15.03 -23.70 -27.35
CA GLY A 189 15.64 -23.21 -26.11
C GLY A 189 16.47 -21.93 -26.25
N HIS A 190 16.54 -21.36 -27.46
CA HIS A 190 17.19 -20.08 -27.72
C HIS A 190 16.24 -18.92 -27.43
N VAL A 191 16.73 -17.93 -26.67
CA VAL A 191 16.01 -16.67 -26.42
C VAL A 191 16.46 -15.64 -27.44
N THR A 192 15.54 -15.23 -28.31
CA THR A 192 15.77 -14.16 -29.27
C THR A 192 15.36 -12.81 -28.67
N PRO A 193 16.26 -11.83 -28.57
CA PRO A 193 15.93 -10.49 -28.10
C PRO A 193 15.12 -9.74 -29.17
N VAL A 194 13.80 -9.94 -29.19
CA VAL A 194 12.85 -9.35 -30.16
C VAL A 194 12.92 -7.82 -30.17
N PHE A 195 13.34 -7.25 -29.04
CA PHE A 195 13.34 -5.83 -28.78
C PHE A 195 14.73 -5.19 -28.69
N GLY A 196 15.77 -5.94 -29.08
CA GLY A 196 17.16 -5.53 -28.95
C GLY A 196 17.79 -5.96 -27.62
N GLU A 197 19.06 -5.63 -27.46
CA GLU A 197 19.79 -5.92 -26.22
C GLU A 197 19.21 -5.15 -25.04
N SER A 198 19.09 -5.83 -23.90
CA SER A 198 18.60 -5.22 -22.67
C SER A 198 19.66 -4.32 -22.07
N SER A 199 19.22 -3.15 -21.59
CA SER A 199 20.01 -2.25 -20.75
C SER A 199 19.51 -2.23 -19.30
N VAL A 200 18.59 -3.13 -18.93
CA VAL A 200 18.00 -3.15 -17.59
C VAL A 200 19.09 -3.43 -16.56
N GLU A 201 20.01 -4.37 -16.82
CA GLU A 201 21.08 -4.68 -15.86
C GLU A 201 21.98 -3.49 -15.60
N ILE A 202 22.30 -2.71 -16.64
CA ILE A 202 23.13 -1.51 -16.51
C ILE A 202 22.44 -0.49 -15.59
N LEU A 203 21.13 -0.28 -15.79
CA LEU A 203 20.35 0.61 -14.93
C LEU A 203 20.23 0.05 -13.50
N ALA A 204 20.01 -1.25 -13.36
CA ALA A 204 19.91 -1.93 -12.07
C ALA A 204 21.21 -1.75 -11.26
N GLU A 205 22.37 -1.90 -11.90
CA GLU A 205 23.68 -1.66 -11.31
C GLU A 205 23.89 -0.18 -10.97
N GLU A 206 23.58 0.74 -11.89
CA GLU A 206 23.75 2.19 -11.69
C GLU A 206 22.93 2.71 -10.49
N PHE A 207 21.73 2.18 -10.29
CA PHE A 207 20.82 2.62 -9.22
C PHE A 207 20.86 1.72 -7.98
N GLU A 208 21.74 0.71 -7.97
CA GLU A 208 21.87 -0.29 -6.90
C GLU A 208 20.53 -0.99 -6.58
N ILE A 209 19.75 -1.28 -7.62
CA ILE A 209 18.46 -1.96 -7.52
C ILE A 209 18.64 -3.42 -7.94
N PRO A 210 18.19 -4.40 -7.15
CA PRO A 210 18.33 -5.80 -7.52
C PRO A 210 17.43 -6.17 -8.70
N MET A 211 17.91 -7.05 -9.57
CA MET A 211 17.06 -7.74 -10.54
C MET A 211 16.31 -8.88 -9.85
N LEU A 212 14.98 -8.88 -9.93
CA LEU A 212 14.15 -9.99 -9.45
C LEU A 212 14.02 -11.11 -10.47
N GLY A 213 14.03 -10.75 -11.76
CA GLY A 213 14.01 -11.74 -12.83
C GLY A 213 13.60 -11.16 -14.17
N ARG A 214 13.58 -12.06 -15.16
CA ARG A 214 13.21 -11.75 -16.55
C ARG A 214 12.14 -12.71 -17.02
N ILE A 215 11.06 -12.16 -17.54
CA ILE A 215 9.93 -12.95 -18.02
C ILE A 215 9.98 -12.92 -19.55
N PRO A 216 10.18 -14.08 -20.22
CA PRO A 216 10.17 -14.15 -21.67
C PRO A 216 8.76 -13.86 -22.22
N LEU A 217 8.71 -13.42 -23.48
CA LEU A 217 7.48 -13.27 -24.24
C LEU A 217 7.00 -14.65 -24.69
N GLU A 218 5.84 -15.06 -24.17
CA GLU A 218 5.12 -16.27 -24.55
C GLU A 218 3.67 -15.89 -24.89
N SER A 219 3.11 -16.50 -25.94
CA SER A 219 1.75 -16.22 -26.40
C SER A 219 0.69 -16.61 -25.38
N GLU A 220 0.95 -17.68 -24.65
CA GLU A 220 0.14 -18.28 -23.61
C GLU A 220 -0.18 -17.25 -22.53
N VAL A 221 0.79 -16.41 -22.14
CA VAL A 221 0.59 -15.36 -21.13
C VAL A 221 -0.53 -14.39 -21.55
N CYS A 222 -0.59 -14.04 -22.83
CA CYS A 222 -1.64 -13.16 -23.37
C CYS A 222 -3.00 -13.88 -23.39
N LEU A 223 -3.03 -15.09 -23.95
CA LEU A 223 -4.25 -15.91 -24.07
C LEU A 223 -4.88 -16.22 -22.71
N ASP A 224 -4.05 -16.54 -21.72
CA ASP A 224 -4.48 -16.87 -20.37
C ASP A 224 -5.02 -15.63 -19.64
N SER A 225 -4.38 -14.47 -19.84
CA SER A 225 -4.85 -13.19 -19.30
C SER A 225 -6.24 -12.83 -19.86
N ASP A 226 -6.46 -13.02 -21.16
CA ASP A 226 -7.76 -12.81 -21.81
C ASP A 226 -8.82 -13.83 -21.33
N ALA A 227 -8.37 -15.04 -20.97
CA ALA A 227 -9.23 -16.09 -20.39
C ALA A 227 -9.50 -15.89 -18.88
N GLY A 228 -8.88 -14.91 -18.24
CA GLY A 228 -9.02 -14.62 -16.81
C GLY A 228 -8.36 -15.65 -15.90
N VAL A 229 -7.31 -16.31 -16.37
CA VAL A 229 -6.52 -17.25 -15.57
C VAL A 229 -5.07 -16.81 -15.61
N PRO A 230 -4.41 -16.57 -14.46
CA PRO A 230 -2.98 -16.30 -14.47
C PRO A 230 -2.19 -17.43 -15.16
N ALA A 231 -1.26 -17.06 -16.05
CA ALA A 231 -0.47 -18.00 -16.85
C ALA A 231 0.31 -19.02 -16.02
N ILE A 232 0.82 -18.63 -14.84
CA ILE A 232 1.47 -19.58 -13.92
C ILE A 232 0.53 -20.67 -13.39
N LEU A 233 -0.79 -20.45 -13.42
CA LEU A 233 -1.80 -21.46 -13.07
C LEU A 233 -2.22 -22.29 -14.29
N ALA A 234 -2.40 -21.64 -15.44
CA ALA A 234 -2.85 -22.29 -16.68
C ALA A 234 -1.77 -23.15 -17.34
N HIS A 235 -0.55 -22.62 -17.39
CA HIS A 235 0.62 -23.24 -18.03
C HIS A 235 1.83 -23.25 -17.07
N PRO A 236 1.78 -24.00 -15.96
CA PRO A 236 2.82 -23.99 -14.92
C PRO A 236 4.23 -24.40 -15.41
N ASP A 237 4.28 -25.18 -16.49
CA ASP A 237 5.54 -25.64 -17.08
C ASP A 237 6.14 -24.69 -18.13
N SER A 238 5.45 -23.60 -18.47
CA SER A 238 5.92 -22.60 -19.44
C SER A 238 7.17 -21.87 -18.93
N ALA A 239 7.95 -21.27 -19.84
CA ALA A 239 9.14 -20.53 -19.41
C ALA A 239 8.76 -19.25 -18.66
N ALA A 240 7.68 -18.58 -19.07
CA ALA A 240 7.16 -17.43 -18.34
C ALA A 240 6.71 -17.82 -16.93
N ALA A 241 5.96 -18.91 -16.77
CA ALA A 241 5.52 -19.41 -15.47
C ALA A 241 6.69 -19.71 -14.52
N LYS A 242 7.73 -20.38 -15.04
CA LYS A 242 8.97 -20.65 -14.29
C LYS A 242 9.69 -19.37 -13.89
N SER A 243 9.84 -18.41 -14.82
CA SER A 243 10.43 -17.10 -14.53
C SER A 243 9.63 -16.31 -13.49
N ILE A 244 8.31 -16.30 -13.58
CA ILE A 244 7.43 -15.67 -12.58
C ILE A 244 7.61 -16.32 -11.21
N GLY A 245 7.73 -17.65 -11.17
CA GLY A 245 8.07 -18.38 -9.94
C GLY A 245 9.36 -17.87 -9.31
N LEU A 246 10.44 -17.76 -10.10
CA LEU A 246 11.72 -17.24 -9.62
C LEU A 246 11.62 -15.78 -9.13
N VAL A 247 10.85 -14.94 -9.82
CA VAL A 247 10.57 -13.57 -9.39
C VAL A 247 9.88 -13.55 -8.03
N ALA A 248 8.90 -14.45 -7.81
CA ALA A 248 8.21 -14.56 -6.53
C ALA A 248 9.14 -15.02 -5.41
N ASP A 249 10.01 -15.99 -5.67
CA ASP A 249 11.03 -16.46 -4.70
C ASP A 249 12.00 -15.32 -4.32
N ALA A 250 12.48 -14.57 -5.32
CA ALA A 250 13.36 -13.42 -5.09
C ALA A 250 12.66 -12.32 -4.28
N LEU A 251 11.39 -12.04 -4.57
CA LEU A 251 10.59 -11.07 -3.83
C LEU A 251 10.38 -11.51 -2.37
N ILE A 252 10.04 -12.77 -2.12
CA ILE A 252 9.89 -13.32 -0.77
C ILE A 252 11.18 -13.14 0.03
N GLN A 253 12.32 -13.53 -0.54
CA GLN A 253 13.61 -13.34 0.11
C GLN A 253 13.88 -11.88 0.45
N LYS A 254 13.50 -10.94 -0.44
CA LYS A 254 13.62 -9.50 -0.18
C LYS A 254 12.71 -9.04 0.94
N LEU A 255 11.46 -9.49 0.97
CA LEU A 255 10.53 -9.16 2.06
C LEU A 255 11.01 -9.69 3.41
N GLU A 256 11.63 -10.87 3.44
CA GLU A 256 12.23 -11.45 4.65
C GLU A 256 13.50 -10.72 5.09
N GLN A 257 14.40 -10.37 4.15
CA GLN A 257 15.66 -9.66 4.42
C GLN A 257 15.45 -8.21 4.86
N THR A 258 14.41 -7.57 4.35
CA THR A 258 14.00 -6.23 4.80
C THR A 258 13.47 -6.28 6.24
N GLY A 259 13.39 -7.49 6.83
CA GLY A 259 12.81 -7.76 8.13
C GLY A 259 11.30 -7.53 8.09
N ALA A 260 10.63 -7.85 9.19
CA ALA A 260 9.29 -7.34 9.45
C ALA A 260 9.26 -5.79 9.60
N ALA A 261 10.17 -5.02 8.98
CA ALA A 261 10.20 -3.57 9.00
C ALA A 261 9.06 -2.93 8.17
N GLY A 262 8.24 -3.75 7.50
CA GLY A 262 6.93 -3.36 6.95
C GLY A 262 5.77 -3.54 7.94
N ALA A 263 5.93 -4.38 8.96
CA ALA A 263 5.02 -4.39 10.10
C ALA A 263 5.53 -3.32 11.06
N PHE A 264 4.99 -2.10 10.95
CA PHE A 264 5.07 -1.14 12.03
C PHE A 264 4.31 -1.75 13.23
N GLN A 265 4.98 -2.59 14.01
CA GLN A 265 4.45 -3.04 15.29
C GLN A 265 4.66 -1.90 16.26
N LEU A 266 3.65 -1.04 16.36
CA LEU A 266 3.46 -0.26 17.57
C LEU A 266 3.37 -1.23 18.74
N VAL A 267 4.34 -1.18 19.65
CA VAL A 267 4.21 -1.85 20.94
C VAL A 267 3.14 -1.11 21.72
N TRP A 268 1.91 -1.59 21.63
CA TRP A 268 0.82 -1.13 22.47
C TRP A 268 0.75 -2.00 23.72
N ARG A 269 0.73 -1.35 24.88
CA ARG A 269 0.54 -2.01 26.15
C ARG A 269 -0.86 -1.66 26.64
N ASP A 270 -1.77 -2.61 26.43
CA ASP A 270 -3.11 -2.60 27.02
C ASP A 270 -2.93 -2.56 28.55
N MET A 271 -3.32 -1.47 29.20
CA MET A 271 -3.18 -1.28 30.64
C MET A 271 -4.56 -1.25 31.29
N ASP A 272 -4.62 -1.78 32.50
CA ASP A 272 -5.81 -1.71 33.34
C ASP A 272 -6.18 -0.22 33.57
N TRP A 273 -7.44 0.15 33.36
CA TRP A 273 -7.94 1.54 33.21
C TRP A 273 -7.82 2.43 34.47
N ASN A 274 -7.08 1.96 35.48
CA ASN A 274 -6.82 2.58 36.77
C ASN A 274 -5.34 2.93 37.02
N GLU A 275 -4.42 2.57 36.12
CA GLU A 275 -2.98 2.82 36.31
C GLU A 275 -2.47 3.93 35.38
N ARG A 276 -1.82 4.94 35.98
CA ARG A 276 -1.13 6.03 35.25
C ARG A 276 0.32 5.61 34.98
N VAL A 277 0.80 5.81 33.75
CA VAL A 277 2.19 5.50 33.36
C VAL A 277 2.89 6.76 32.86
N ASP A 278 3.75 7.33 33.70
CA ASP A 278 4.44 8.61 33.45
C ASP A 278 5.73 8.46 32.61
N HIS A 279 6.11 7.24 32.22
CA HIS A 279 7.39 6.97 31.56
C HIS A 279 7.16 6.18 30.27
N PRO A 280 7.90 6.50 29.18
CA PRO A 280 7.79 5.75 27.93
C PRO A 280 8.23 4.29 28.13
N PRO A 281 7.66 3.34 27.38
CA PRO A 281 8.07 1.95 27.43
C PRO A 281 9.51 1.78 26.93
N GLU A 282 10.24 0.81 27.49
CA GLU A 282 11.54 0.40 26.95
C GLU A 282 11.34 -0.24 25.56
N THR A 283 11.94 0.34 24.53
CA THR A 283 11.85 -0.15 23.15
C THR A 283 13.22 -0.20 22.46
N GLU A 284 13.44 -1.21 21.62
CA GLU A 284 14.60 -1.26 20.72
C GLU A 284 14.50 -0.16 19.64
N GLU A 285 15.58 0.12 18.90
CA GLU A 285 15.55 1.08 17.80
C GLU A 285 14.66 0.55 16.66
N VAL A 286 13.59 1.30 16.34
CA VAL A 286 12.63 0.97 15.28
C VAL A 286 12.74 2.02 14.16
N SER A 287 12.57 1.62 12.89
CA SER A 287 12.64 2.55 11.74
C SER A 287 11.36 3.40 11.60
N GLY A 288 11.49 4.74 11.60
CA GLY A 288 10.40 5.72 11.42
C GLY A 288 10.36 6.75 12.57
N ASP A 289 9.82 7.96 12.37
CA ASP A 289 10.02 9.09 13.32
C ASP A 289 9.46 8.86 14.75
N LEU A 290 8.51 7.93 14.92
CA LEU A 290 7.87 7.58 16.19
C LEU A 290 8.31 6.18 16.64
N ARG A 291 8.88 6.08 17.85
CA ARG A 291 9.38 4.83 18.46
C ARG A 291 8.32 4.07 19.25
N ALA A 292 7.45 4.78 19.98
CA ALA A 292 6.44 4.15 20.81
C ALA A 292 5.25 5.09 21.05
N VAL A 293 4.11 4.49 21.36
CA VAL A 293 2.91 5.17 21.87
C VAL A 293 2.46 4.43 23.11
N TRP A 294 2.08 5.14 24.16
CA TRP A 294 1.50 4.52 25.33
C TRP A 294 0.36 5.37 25.88
N GLN A 295 -0.55 4.73 26.60
CA GLN A 295 -1.60 5.42 27.32
C GLN A 295 -1.04 5.90 28.67
N VAL A 296 -0.94 7.21 28.85
CA VAL A 296 -0.48 7.80 30.13
C VAL A 296 -1.62 7.75 31.14
N SER A 297 -2.84 8.07 30.68
CA SER A 297 -4.07 8.05 31.47
C SER A 297 -5.28 7.92 30.52
N ASN A 298 -6.51 8.03 31.03
CA ASN A 298 -7.72 7.88 30.20
C ASN A 298 -7.93 9.02 29.19
N ASP A 299 -7.33 10.17 29.45
CA ASP A 299 -7.44 11.40 28.68
C ASP A 299 -6.08 11.90 28.16
N GLU A 300 -4.99 11.13 28.32
CA GLU A 300 -3.65 11.49 27.85
C GLU A 300 -2.96 10.35 27.08
N LEU A 301 -2.33 10.72 25.96
CA LEU A 301 -1.54 9.86 25.09
C LEU A 301 -0.07 10.26 25.13
N GLY A 302 0.81 9.32 25.43
CA GLY A 302 2.26 9.51 25.37
C GLY A 302 2.83 9.08 24.01
N LEU A 303 3.75 9.87 23.48
CA LEU A 303 4.47 9.65 22.23
C LEU A 303 5.97 9.68 22.49
N LEU A 304 6.70 8.63 22.11
CA LEU A 304 8.17 8.58 22.17
C LEU A 304 8.73 8.67 20.76
N TRP A 305 9.59 9.64 20.50
CA TRP A 305 10.18 9.90 19.19
C TRP A 305 11.57 9.30 19.01
N GLN A 306 12.05 9.24 17.77
CA GLN A 306 13.40 8.73 17.46
C GLN A 306 14.54 9.52 18.10
N ASP A 307 14.40 10.84 18.22
CA ASP A 307 15.39 11.70 18.89
C ASP A 307 15.42 11.53 20.42
N GLY A 308 14.61 10.62 20.97
CA GLY A 308 14.49 10.33 22.39
C GLY A 308 13.58 11.30 23.14
N GLN A 309 13.00 12.30 22.46
CA GLN A 309 12.01 13.17 23.07
C GLN A 309 10.72 12.38 23.35
N ALA A 310 10.08 12.67 24.48
CA ALA A 310 8.77 12.13 24.85
C ALA A 310 7.79 13.28 25.06
N ASP A 311 6.65 13.23 24.37
CA ASP A 311 5.57 14.21 24.50
C ASP A 311 4.30 13.54 25.04
N VAL A 312 3.51 14.29 25.81
CA VAL A 312 2.21 13.85 26.32
C VAL A 312 1.14 14.80 25.80
N LEU A 313 0.11 14.24 25.17
CA LEU A 313 -0.97 14.97 24.53
C LEU A 313 -2.32 14.60 25.16
N GLY A 314 -3.14 15.62 25.43
CA GLY A 314 -4.53 15.39 25.83
C GLY A 314 -5.34 14.82 24.67
N VAL A 315 -6.08 13.73 24.91
CA VAL A 315 -6.95 13.05 23.94
C VAL A 315 -7.98 14.01 23.34
N ARG A 316 -8.56 14.88 24.17
CA ARG A 316 -9.48 15.93 23.71
C ARG A 316 -8.79 16.97 22.83
N SER A 317 -7.55 17.34 23.15
CA SER A 317 -6.76 18.28 22.33
C SER A 317 -6.44 17.70 20.95
N ILE A 318 -6.08 16.41 20.90
CA ILE A 318 -5.89 15.69 19.64
C ILE A 318 -7.20 15.71 18.84
N ARG A 319 -8.33 15.37 19.46
CA ARG A 319 -9.65 15.36 18.80
C ARG A 319 -10.07 16.71 18.24
N LEU A 320 -9.80 17.79 18.96
CA LEU A 320 -10.10 19.17 18.52
C LEU A 320 -9.22 19.61 17.34
N ALA A 321 -8.03 19.04 17.23
CA ALA A 321 -7.08 19.31 16.15
C ALA A 321 -7.22 18.34 14.95
N CYS A 322 -8.35 17.63 14.87
CA CYS A 322 -8.58 16.62 13.84
C CYS A 322 -8.45 17.21 12.42
N PRO A 323 -7.57 16.67 11.55
CA PRO A 323 -7.37 17.17 10.18
C PRO A 323 -8.46 16.80 9.17
N CYS A 324 -9.40 15.92 9.52
CA CYS A 324 -10.27 15.33 8.51
C CYS A 324 -11.23 16.36 7.89
N ALA A 325 -11.69 16.08 6.67
CA ALA A 325 -12.62 16.93 5.91
C ALA A 325 -13.98 17.16 6.62
N VAL A 326 -14.34 16.32 7.59
CA VAL A 326 -15.53 16.50 8.43
C VAL A 326 -15.30 17.59 9.48
N CYS A 327 -14.08 17.71 10.00
CA CYS A 327 -13.73 18.61 11.09
C CYS A 327 -13.11 19.94 10.61
N VAL A 328 -12.54 19.97 9.40
CA VAL A 328 -11.88 21.14 8.82
C VAL A 328 -12.36 21.34 7.39
N ASP A 329 -12.53 22.59 7.00
CA ASP A 329 -12.82 22.95 5.62
C ASP A 329 -11.57 22.83 4.73
N GLU A 330 -11.65 22.02 3.68
CA GLU A 330 -10.50 21.73 2.79
C GLU A 330 -9.99 22.95 2.01
N TRP A 331 -10.84 23.94 1.76
CA TRP A 331 -10.48 25.10 0.92
C TRP A 331 -9.98 26.28 1.74
N THR A 332 -10.45 26.41 2.98
CA THR A 332 -10.16 27.56 3.84
C THR A 332 -9.32 27.20 5.05
N GLY A 333 -9.17 25.91 5.38
CA GLY A 333 -8.51 25.45 6.60
C GLY A 333 -9.28 25.78 7.88
N ALA A 334 -10.50 26.32 7.76
CA ALA A 334 -11.31 26.73 8.90
C ALA A 334 -11.88 25.51 9.64
N ALA A 335 -11.82 25.53 10.97
CA ALA A 335 -12.42 24.49 11.80
C ALA A 335 -13.95 24.48 11.61
N LYS A 336 -14.50 23.34 11.20
CA LYS A 336 -15.94 23.04 11.16
C LYS A 336 -16.42 22.40 12.46
N LEU A 337 -15.51 21.74 13.18
CA LEU A 337 -15.80 21.07 14.43
C LEU A 337 -16.18 22.09 15.50
N ASP A 338 -17.38 21.94 16.06
CA ASP A 338 -17.80 22.67 17.25
C ASP A 338 -17.06 22.12 18.49
N PRO A 339 -16.22 22.92 19.18
CA PRO A 339 -15.49 22.47 20.35
C PRO A 339 -16.39 22.03 21.51
N GLU A 340 -17.61 22.58 21.63
CA GLU A 340 -18.56 22.20 22.68
C GLU A 340 -19.15 20.81 22.44
N SER A 341 -19.20 20.37 21.18
CA SER A 341 -19.66 19.03 20.81
C SER A 341 -18.69 17.90 21.21
N VAL A 342 -17.44 18.23 21.58
CA VAL A 342 -16.42 17.24 21.95
C VAL A 342 -16.42 16.99 23.47
N PRO A 343 -16.77 15.78 23.94
CA PRO A 343 -16.86 15.46 25.36
C PRO A 343 -15.56 15.70 26.14
N MET A 344 -15.68 16.13 27.40
CA MET A 344 -14.53 16.27 28.30
C MET A 344 -13.92 14.93 28.71
N SER A 345 -14.73 13.87 28.79
CA SER A 345 -14.30 12.52 29.16
C SER A 345 -13.97 11.64 27.94
N LEU A 346 -13.39 12.24 26.89
CA LEU A 346 -13.09 11.55 25.64
C LEU A 346 -11.95 10.55 25.83
N LYS A 347 -12.11 9.35 25.27
CA LYS A 347 -11.11 8.29 25.29
C LYS A 347 -10.72 7.87 23.88
N ILE A 348 -9.52 7.31 23.74
CA ILE A 348 -9.12 6.58 22.54
C ILE A 348 -9.62 5.15 22.68
N LYS A 349 -10.39 4.67 21.69
CA LYS A 349 -10.85 3.28 21.61
C LYS A 349 -9.86 2.43 20.84
N HIS A 350 -9.41 2.94 19.70
CA HIS A 350 -8.46 2.26 18.82
C HIS A 350 -7.45 3.26 18.30
N LEU A 351 -6.21 2.83 18.16
CA LEU A 351 -5.10 3.61 17.64
C LEU A 351 -4.30 2.74 16.70
N ASN A 352 -4.22 3.17 15.45
CA ASN A 352 -3.54 2.45 14.39
C ASN A 352 -2.49 3.37 13.77
N THR A 353 -1.43 2.80 13.23
CA THR A 353 -0.48 3.56 12.43
C THR A 353 -0.87 3.63 10.98
N VAL A 354 -0.62 4.79 10.39
CA VAL A 354 -0.73 5.02 8.95
C VAL A 354 0.67 5.31 8.44
N GLY A 355 1.26 4.35 7.72
CA GLY A 355 2.64 4.51 7.26
C GLY A 355 3.65 4.52 8.41
N ARG A 356 4.79 5.18 8.15
CA ARG A 356 5.79 5.56 9.14
C ARG A 356 5.66 7.03 9.57
N TYR A 357 4.51 7.67 9.32
CA TYR A 357 4.39 9.12 9.39
C TYR A 357 3.15 9.64 10.14
N ALA A 358 2.17 8.80 10.49
CA ALA A 358 0.93 9.24 11.11
C ALA A 358 0.25 8.19 12.00
N LEU A 359 -0.69 8.64 12.84
CA LEU A 359 -1.61 7.83 13.62
C LEU A 359 -3.05 8.03 13.13
N ALA A 360 -3.81 6.95 12.92
CA ALA A 360 -5.26 6.97 12.84
C ALA A 360 -5.85 6.67 14.22
N ILE A 361 -6.77 7.50 14.70
CA ILE A 361 -7.30 7.42 16.06
C ILE A 361 -8.82 7.34 16.02
N GLU A 362 -9.38 6.30 16.64
CA GLU A 362 -10.81 6.18 16.94
C GLU A 362 -11.10 6.65 18.35
N PHE A 363 -12.06 7.55 18.47
CA PHE A 363 -12.45 8.18 19.71
C PHE A 363 -13.77 7.61 20.25
N SER A 364 -13.98 7.73 21.56
CA SER A 364 -15.18 7.25 22.22
C SER A 364 -16.47 8.02 21.85
N ASP A 365 -16.35 9.19 21.20
CA ASP A 365 -17.48 9.94 20.63
C ASP A 365 -17.98 9.36 19.29
N GLY A 366 -17.34 8.29 18.79
CA GLY A 366 -17.67 7.64 17.53
C GLY A 366 -16.91 8.19 16.32
N HIS A 367 -16.01 9.16 16.51
CA HIS A 367 -15.19 9.70 15.43
C HIS A 367 -13.96 8.81 15.14
N ALA A 368 -13.75 8.42 13.88
CA ALA A 368 -12.66 7.49 13.50
C ALA A 368 -11.88 7.89 12.23
N THR A 369 -12.17 9.04 11.63
CA THR A 369 -11.66 9.40 10.29
C THR A 369 -10.41 10.27 10.32
N GLY A 370 -9.89 10.61 11.49
CA GLY A 370 -8.73 11.50 11.64
C GLY A 370 -7.40 10.77 11.47
N ILE A 371 -6.57 11.24 10.53
CA ILE A 371 -5.18 10.79 10.34
C ILE A 371 -4.22 11.89 10.79
N TYR A 372 -3.51 11.66 11.89
CA TYR A 372 -2.66 12.62 12.56
C TYR A 372 -1.20 12.40 12.19
N HIS A 373 -0.68 13.21 11.27
CA HIS A 373 0.74 13.21 10.95
C HIS A 373 1.60 13.51 12.19
N TYR A 374 2.76 12.87 12.28
CA TYR A 374 3.71 13.04 13.39
C TYR A 374 4.17 14.48 13.57
N HIS A 375 4.41 15.21 12.48
CA HIS A 375 4.75 16.64 12.55
C HIS A 375 3.62 17.46 13.22
N ARG A 376 2.35 17.11 12.96
CA ARG A 376 1.19 17.78 13.55
C ARG A 376 1.07 17.43 15.04
N LEU A 377 1.27 16.16 15.40
CA LEU A 377 1.29 15.73 16.79
C LEU A 377 2.41 16.42 17.58
N ARG A 378 3.60 16.59 16.98
CA ARG A 378 4.68 17.40 17.57
C ARG A 378 4.30 18.86 17.74
N ARG A 379 3.72 19.50 16.73
CA ARG A 379 3.25 20.90 16.84
C ARG A 379 2.20 21.07 17.93
N LEU A 380 1.29 20.11 18.04
CA LEU A 380 0.30 20.05 19.13
C LEU A 380 0.96 19.96 20.50
N ALA A 381 2.05 19.20 20.64
CA ALA A 381 2.78 19.07 21.90
C ALA A 381 3.48 20.37 22.31
N VAL A 382 3.94 21.16 21.34
CA VAL A 382 4.61 22.45 21.56
C VAL A 382 3.60 23.61 21.68
N GLY A 383 2.30 23.37 21.44
CA GLY A 383 1.23 24.37 21.58
C GLY A 383 1.07 25.31 20.37
N GLU A 384 1.64 24.97 19.22
CA GLU A 384 1.52 25.74 17.98
C GLU A 384 0.27 25.33 17.18
N ALA A 385 -0.90 25.78 17.62
CA ALA A 385 -2.14 25.62 16.86
C ALA A 385 -2.24 26.66 15.74
N GLY A 386 -2.07 26.24 14.48
CA GLY A 386 -2.60 26.95 13.31
C GLY A 386 -1.62 27.84 12.54
N SER A 387 -0.92 27.23 11.58
CA SER A 387 -0.60 27.82 10.27
C SER A 387 0.09 26.75 9.43
N GLU A 388 -0.59 26.24 8.41
CA GLU A 388 0.04 25.61 7.24
C GLU A 388 -0.05 26.67 6.14
N SER A 389 1.10 27.20 5.71
CA SER A 389 1.25 28.11 4.57
C SER A 389 1.87 27.39 3.41
#